data_AF-A0A7J4HX24-F1
#
_entry.id   AF-A0A7J4HX24-F1
#
_cell.length_a   1.000
_cell.length_b   1.000
_cell.length_c   1.000
_cell.angle_alpha   90.00
_cell.angle_beta   90.00
_cell.angle_gamma   90.00
#
_symmetry.space_group_name_H-M   'P 1'
#
loop_
_entity.id
_entity.type
_entity.pdbx_description
1 polymer ?
#
loop_
_entity_poly.entity_id
_entity_poly.type
_entity_poly.pdbx_seq_one_letter_code
_entity_poly.pdbx_strand_id
1 'polypeptide(L)'
;MRIKFESGEQRSFLKKVLFNSNCPSLRAFLQFGFDIPYSTLKNYYSEKRLLPEKLFYDLCAFSKINPSELKVLFVDEHWGQIKGGKVSKRMKKNN
;
A
#
# COMPACT_ATOMS: atom_id res chain seq x y z
N MET A 1 -6.55 -1.45 10.56
CA MET A 1 -6.32 -0.03 10.23
C MET A 1 -5.47 0.10 8.96
N ARG A 2 -5.15 1.32 8.51
CA ARG A 2 -4.23 1.59 7.39
C ARG A 2 -3.01 2.37 7.89
N ILE A 3 -1.86 2.15 7.27
CA ILE A 3 -0.61 2.82 7.62
C ILE A 3 -0.34 3.94 6.62
N LYS A 4 -0.26 5.16 7.12
CA LYS A 4 0.08 6.36 6.36
C LYS A 4 1.53 6.73 6.62
N PHE A 5 2.33 6.66 5.58
CA PHE A 5 3.71 7.13 5.55
C PHE A 5 3.74 8.61 5.14
N GLU A 6 4.85 9.28 5.43
CA GLU A 6 5.19 10.53 4.76
C GLU A 6 5.40 10.28 3.25
N SER A 7 5.25 11.33 2.44
CA SER A 7 5.36 11.21 0.97
C SER A 7 6.76 10.73 0.59
N GLY A 8 6.85 9.66 -0.21
CA GLY A 8 8.11 9.01 -0.59
C GLY A 8 8.56 7.90 0.36
N GLU A 9 8.13 7.92 1.62
CA GLU A 9 8.60 7.00 2.65
C GLU A 9 8.00 5.61 2.51
N GLN A 10 6.77 5.47 1.99
CA GLN A 10 6.20 4.15 1.73
C GLN A 10 6.98 3.41 0.64
N ARG A 11 7.39 4.12 -0.42
CA ARG A 11 8.25 3.54 -1.45
C ARG A 11 9.63 3.20 -0.89
N SER A 12 10.22 4.07 -0.09
CA SER A 12 11.51 3.83 0.57
C SER A 12 11.44 2.61 1.50
N PHE A 13 10.38 2.48 2.27
CA PHE A 13 10.10 1.30 3.10
C PHE A 13 10.05 0.02 2.26
N LEU A 14 9.27 0.00 1.18
CA LEU A 14 9.18 -1.19 0.31
C LEU A 14 10.51 -1.52 -0.38
N LYS A 15 11.31 -0.52 -0.76
CA LYS A 15 12.68 -0.76 -1.25
C LYS A 15 13.56 -1.40 -0.18
N LYS A 16 13.48 -0.92 1.06
CA LYS A 16 14.22 -1.47 2.21
C LYS A 16 13.78 -2.91 2.50
N VAL A 17 12.48 -3.21 2.42
CA VAL A 17 11.95 -4.57 2.53
C VAL A 17 12.58 -5.47 1.46
N LEU A 18 12.56 -5.07 0.19
CA LEU A 18 13.13 -5.86 -0.91
C LEU A 18 14.64 -6.09 -0.72
N PHE A 19 15.37 -5.05 -0.31
CA PHE A 19 16.80 -5.14 -0.05
C PHE A 19 17.12 -6.11 1.11
N ASN A 20 16.47 -5.94 2.26
CA ASN A 20 16.71 -6.78 3.43
C ASN A 20 16.27 -8.24 3.24
N SER A 21 15.23 -8.47 2.44
CA SER A 21 14.73 -9.81 2.12
C SER A 21 15.49 -10.48 0.97
N ASN A 22 16.55 -9.85 0.44
CA ASN A 22 17.29 -10.29 -0.74
C ASN A 22 16.38 -10.58 -1.95
N CYS A 23 15.30 -9.80 -2.08
CA CYS A 23 14.32 -9.97 -3.13
C CYS A 23 14.63 -9.01 -4.29
N PRO A 24 14.93 -9.52 -5.51
CA PRO A 24 15.42 -8.70 -6.61
C PRO A 24 14.34 -7.76 -7.20
N SER A 25 13.05 -8.06 -7.00
CA SER A 25 11.96 -7.24 -7.53
C SER A 25 10.64 -7.45 -6.79
N LEU A 26 9.69 -6.52 -6.98
CA LEU A 26 8.31 -6.67 -6.52
C LEU A 26 7.59 -7.90 -7.11
N ARG A 27 8.01 -8.40 -8.28
CA ARG A 27 7.45 -9.63 -8.87
C ARG A 27 7.94 -10.85 -8.13
N ALA A 28 9.25 -10.91 -7.85
CA ALA A 28 9.83 -11.98 -7.04
C ALA A 28 9.21 -12.00 -5.64
N PHE A 29 8.75 -10.86 -5.12
CA PHE A 29 8.07 -10.78 -3.83
C PHE A 29 6.84 -11.70 -3.73
N LEU A 30 6.16 -11.97 -4.84
CA LEU A 30 4.98 -12.85 -4.89
C LEU A 30 5.30 -14.31 -4.56
N GLN A 31 6.57 -14.72 -4.70
CA GLN A 31 6.98 -16.10 -4.44
C GLN A 31 7.00 -16.45 -2.94
N PHE A 32 6.96 -15.44 -2.06
CA PHE A 32 7.04 -15.62 -0.61
C PHE A 32 5.69 -15.91 0.05
N GLY A 33 4.64 -16.21 -0.73
CA GLY A 33 3.34 -16.64 -0.20
C GLY A 33 2.41 -15.50 0.24
N PHE A 34 2.70 -14.26 -0.16
CA PHE A 34 1.78 -13.14 0.06
C PHE A 34 0.60 -13.24 -0.92
N ASP A 35 -0.62 -13.33 -0.40
CA ASP A 35 -1.86 -13.31 -1.19
C ASP A 35 -2.22 -11.89 -1.64
N ILE A 36 -1.31 -11.28 -2.41
CA ILE A 36 -1.46 -9.90 -2.90
C ILE A 36 -1.13 -9.85 -4.40
N PRO A 37 -2.08 -9.45 -5.25
CA PRO A 37 -1.81 -9.29 -6.67
C PRO A 37 -0.70 -8.28 -6.96
N TYR A 38 0.08 -8.53 -8.00
CA TYR A 38 1.16 -7.62 -8.44
C TYR A 38 0.69 -6.17 -8.67
N SER A 39 -0.53 -5.99 -9.20
CA SER A 39 -1.14 -4.67 -9.41
C SER A 39 -1.33 -3.91 -8.09
N THR A 40 -1.75 -4.60 -7.04
CA THR A 40 -1.91 -4.04 -5.69
C THR A 40 -0.55 -3.68 -5.09
N LEU A 41 0.45 -4.54 -5.20
CA LEU A 41 1.84 -4.24 -4.81
C LEU A 41 2.39 -3.00 -5.52
N LYS A 42 2.14 -2.85 -6.83
CA LYS A 42 2.52 -1.65 -7.57
C LYS A 42 1.81 -0.39 -7.09
N ASN A 43 0.55 -0.50 -6.67
CA ASN A 43 -0.17 0.64 -6.09
C ASN A 43 0.42 1.07 -4.75
N TYR A 44 0.84 0.12 -3.91
CA TYR A 44 1.58 0.44 -2.69
C TYR A 44 2.95 1.05 -3.00
N TYR A 45 3.68 0.49 -3.95
CA TYR A 45 4.99 1.01 -4.34
C TYR A 45 4.94 2.42 -4.95
N SER A 46 3.86 2.76 -5.64
CA SER A 46 3.61 4.10 -6.19
C SER A 46 2.82 5.01 -5.26
N GLU A 47 2.61 4.59 -4.00
CA GLU A 47 1.95 5.37 -2.94
C GLU A 47 0.50 5.79 -3.28
N LYS A 48 -0.10 5.14 -4.28
CA LYS A 48 -1.51 5.34 -4.67
C LYS A 48 -2.49 4.75 -3.66
N ARG A 49 -2.02 3.82 -2.83
CA ARG A 49 -2.80 3.15 -1.78
C ARG A 49 -1.97 3.03 -0.52
N LEU A 50 -2.63 3.14 0.62
CA LEU A 50 -2.03 2.90 1.93
C LEU A 50 -1.94 1.39 2.20
N LEU A 51 -0.86 0.99 2.88
CA LEU A 51 -0.66 -0.38 3.31
C LEU A 51 -1.71 -0.74 4.40
N PRO A 52 -2.36 -1.91 4.31
CA PRO A 52 -3.05 -2.48 5.47
C PRO A 52 -2.05 -2.68 6.61
N GLU A 53 -2.49 -2.43 7.83
CA GLU A 53 -1.71 -2.62 9.05
C GLU A 53 -1.12 -4.04 9.17
N LYS A 54 -1.95 -5.07 8.94
CA LYS A 54 -1.48 -6.46 8.96
C LYS A 54 -0.32 -6.69 7.99
N LEU A 55 -0.47 -6.22 6.75
CA LEU A 55 0.57 -6.34 5.73
C LEU A 55 1.83 -5.57 6.13
N PHE A 56 1.70 -4.39 6.72
CA PHE A 56 2.84 -3.63 7.20
C PHE A 56 3.66 -4.40 8.25
N TYR A 57 3.01 -5.02 9.24
CA TYR A 57 3.69 -5.85 10.22
C TYR A 57 4.27 -7.12 9.61
N ASP A 58 3.54 -7.79 8.70
CA ASP A 58 4.05 -8.96 7.98
C ASP A 58 5.33 -8.60 7.20
N LEU A 59 5.37 -7.44 6.53
CA LEU A 59 6.54 -6.93 5.82
C LEU A 59 7.70 -6.60 6.78
N CYS A 60 7.42 -5.98 7.92
CA CYS A 60 8.43 -5.68 8.94
C CYS A 60 9.07 -6.96 9.48
N ALA A 61 8.25 -7.96 9.83
CA ALA A 61 8.72 -9.25 10.32
C ALA A 61 9.56 -9.98 9.25
N PHE A 62 9.06 -10.01 8.00
CA PHE A 62 9.73 -10.65 6.88
C PHE A 62 11.11 -10.03 6.57
N SER A 63 11.21 -8.71 6.65
CA SER A 63 12.44 -7.96 6.32
C SER A 63 13.30 -7.56 7.51
N LYS A 64 12.96 -8.04 8.72
CA LYS A 64 13.63 -7.70 9.99
C LYS A 64 13.74 -6.19 10.21
N ILE A 65 12.71 -5.44 9.84
CA ILE A 65 12.62 -4.00 10.10
C ILE A 65 11.85 -3.80 11.39
N ASN A 66 12.39 -2.98 12.31
CA ASN A 66 11.70 -2.61 13.53
C ASN A 66 10.63 -1.53 13.21
N PRO A 67 9.33 -1.81 13.39
CA PRO A 67 8.28 -0.84 13.09
C PRO A 67 8.36 0.41 13.98
N SER A 68 8.93 0.32 15.18
CA SER A 68 9.09 1.45 16.10
C SER A 68 10.06 2.53 15.59
N GLU A 69 10.93 2.19 14.65
CA GLU A 69 11.88 3.14 14.04
C GLU A 69 11.26 3.91 12.87
N LEU A 70 10.08 3.49 12.41
CA LEU A 70 9.40 4.09 11.27
C LEU A 70 8.43 5.18 11.75
N LYS A 71 8.54 6.38 11.15
CA LYS A 71 7.57 7.46 11.36
C LYS A 71 6.34 7.21 10.49
N VAL A 72 5.35 6.55 11.06
CA VAL A 72 4.07 6.25 10.40
C VAL A 72 2.88 6.64 11.25
N LEU A 73 1.78 6.98 10.59
CA LEU A 73 0.50 7.29 11.23
C LEU A 73 -0.49 6.16 10.97
N PHE A 74 -1.22 5.73 11.99
CA PHE A 74 -2.31 4.77 11.87
C PHE A 74 -3.60 5.52 11.59
N VAL A 75 -4.24 5.22 10.47
CA VAL A 75 -5.49 5.85 10.04
C VAL A 75 -6.59 4.80 9.86
N ASP A 76 -7.84 5.26 9.89
CA ASP A 76 -9.00 4.38 9.69
C ASP A 76 -8.96 3.66 8.33
N GLU A 77 -9.62 2.51 8.23
CA GLU A 77 -9.62 1.71 7.02
C GLU A 77 -10.21 2.43 5.80
N HIS A 78 -11.18 3.32 6.02
CA HIS A 78 -11.83 4.08 4.95
C HIS A 78 -11.16 5.43 4.66
N TRP A 79 -9.97 5.68 5.21
CA TRP A 79 -9.27 6.93 5.03
C TRP A 79 -8.98 7.21 3.54
N GLY A 80 -9.50 8.33 3.03
CA GLY A 80 -9.36 8.73 1.62
C GLY A 80 -10.26 7.96 0.64
N GLN A 81 -11.10 7.04 1.12
CA GLN A 81 -12.11 6.38 0.28
C GLN A 81 -13.32 7.29 0.10
N ILE A 82 -13.44 7.90 -1.08
CA ILE A 82 -14.67 8.58 -1.48
C ILE A 82 -15.76 7.49 -1.61
N LYS A 83 -16.77 7.52 -0.73
CA LYS A 83 -17.94 6.65 -0.82
C LYS A 83 -18.76 7.02 -2.06
N GLY A 84 -18.46 6.37 -3.18
CA GLY A 84 -19.33 6.27 -4.35
C GLY A 84 -19.16 7.37 -5.41
N GLY A 85 -18.75 6.95 -6.60
CA GLY A 85 -19.03 7.66 -7.84
C GLY A 85 -20.46 7.37 -8.28
N LYS A 86 -21.36 8.34 -8.13
CA LYS A 86 -22.57 8.41 -8.94
C LYS A 86 -22.98 9.86 -9.19
N VAL A 87 -22.24 10.53 -10.06
CA VAL A 87 -22.79 11.69 -10.79
C VAL A 87 -22.41 11.54 -12.27
N SER A 88 -23.05 10.60 -12.95
CA SER A 88 -23.25 10.77 -14.39
C SER A 88 -24.34 11.83 -14.55
N LYS A 89 -23.95 13.10 -14.67
CA LYS A 89 -24.84 14.13 -15.23
C LYS A 89 -24.89 13.90 -16.75
N ARG A 90 -25.55 12.84 -17.21
CA ARG A 90 -26.13 12.86 -18.57
C ARG A 90 -27.37 13.74 -18.46
N MET A 91 -27.22 15.03 -18.75
CA MET A 91 -28.39 15.86 -19.13
C MET A 91 -29.00 15.21 -20.37
N LYS A 92 -30.10 14.48 -20.20
CA LYS A 92 -31.04 14.24 -21.30
C LYS A 92 -31.61 15.61 -21.67
N LYS A 93 -31.16 16.18 -22.79
CA LYS A 93 -31.99 17.15 -23.51
C LYS A 93 -33.20 16.36 -24.02
N ASN A 94 -34.36 16.54 -23.38
CA ASN A 94 -35.63 16.18 -23.97
C ASN A 94 -36.15 17.40 -24.73
N ASN A 95 -36.55 17.15 -25.99
CA ASN A 95 -37.32 17.95 -26.95
C ASN A 95 -37.23 19.47 -26.87
#